data_AF-A0A7W0ZTD0-F1
#
_entry.id   AF-A0A7W0ZTD0-F1
#
_cell.length_a   1.000
_cell.length_b   1.000
_cell.length_c   1.000
_cell.angle_alpha   90.00
_cell.angle_beta   90.00
_cell.angle_gamma   90.00
#
_symmetry.space_group_name_H-M   'P 1'
#
loop_
_entity.id
_entity.type
_entity.pdbx_description
1 polymer ?
#
loop_
_entity_poly.entity_id
_entity_poly.type
_entity_poly.pdbx_seq_one_letter_code
_entity_poly.pdbx_strand_id
1 'polypeptide(L)'
;MQLQLAPEVEAARDKGTPIVALESTLVAHGLPWPDNHAVARELEDTVRAGGAVPATIAIVDGKACIGLSAEQLEKLARDGSKLAKAGA
;
A
#
# COMPACT_ATOMS: atom_id res chain seq x y z
N MET A 1 15.98 -6.96 -7.47
CA MET A 1 14.57 -6.62 -7.26
C MET A 1 14.36 -5.19 -7.76
N GLN A 2 13.38 -4.96 -8.62
CA GLN A 2 13.12 -3.65 -9.24
C GLN A 2 12.10 -2.85 -8.40
N LEU A 3 12.32 -1.54 -8.25
CA LEU A 3 11.37 -0.63 -7.62
C LEU A 3 10.38 -0.11 -8.67
N GLN A 4 9.09 -0.06 -8.32
CA GLN A 4 8.05 0.53 -9.16
C GLN A 4 7.27 1.54 -8.32
N LEU A 5 7.37 2.83 -8.66
CA LEU A 5 6.61 3.89 -8.01
C LEU A 5 5.25 4.02 -8.69
N ALA A 6 4.19 4.20 -7.91
CA ALA A 6 2.92 4.65 -8.45
C ALA A 6 3.06 6.09 -8.98
N PRO A 7 2.31 6.48 -10.04
CA PRO A 7 2.39 7.82 -10.61
C PRO A 7 2.19 8.95 -9.59
N GLU A 8 1.28 8.76 -8.62
CA GLU A 8 1.04 9.74 -7.55
C GLU A 8 2.27 9.92 -6.63
N VAL A 9 2.96 8.82 -6.31
CA VAL A 9 4.16 8.83 -5.46
C VAL A 9 5.34 9.45 -6.21
N GLU A 10 5.51 9.13 -7.50
CA GLU A 10 6.54 9.76 -8.32
C GLU A 10 6.33 11.27 -8.43
N ALA A 11 5.10 11.71 -8.70
CA ALA A 11 4.76 13.13 -8.75
C ALA A 11 4.96 13.84 -7.40
N ALA A 12 4.63 13.17 -6.28
CA ALA A 12 4.86 13.70 -4.94
C ALA A 12 6.35 13.89 -4.65
N ARG A 13 7.17 12.89 -4.99
CA ARG A 13 8.63 12.95 -4.85
C ARG A 13 9.21 14.12 -5.63
N ASP A 14 8.82 14.26 -6.90
CA ASP A 14 9.37 15.30 -7.78
C ASP A 14 8.94 16.72 -7.35
N LYS A 15 7.78 16.86 -6.71
CA LYS A 15 7.27 18.13 -6.16
C LYS A 15 7.72 18.42 -4.73
N GLY A 16 8.41 17.49 -4.06
CA GLY A 16 8.73 17.59 -2.64
C GLY A 16 7.50 17.52 -1.72
N THR A 17 6.38 16.98 -2.21
CA THR A 17 5.19 16.72 -1.39
C THR A 17 5.52 15.60 -0.40
N PRO A 18 5.17 15.72 0.89
CA PRO A 18 5.41 14.67 1.88
C PRO A 18 4.76 13.34 1.44
N ILE A 19 5.49 12.24 1.60
CA ILE A 19 5.00 10.88 1.32
C ILE A 19 5.01 10.10 2.63
N VAL A 20 3.93 9.38 2.92
CA VAL A 20 3.83 8.49 4.07
C VAL A 20 3.76 7.05 3.57
N ALA A 21 4.77 6.26 3.94
CA ALA A 21 4.78 4.83 3.66
C ALA A 21 3.79 4.09 4.58
N LEU A 22 2.99 3.19 4.02
CA LEU A 22 2.06 2.32 4.74
C LEU A 22 2.44 0.85 4.50
N GLU A 23 2.35 0.00 5.52
CA GLU A 23 2.69 -1.41 5.38
C GLU A 23 1.58 -2.26 4.75
N SER A 24 1.94 -3.39 4.14
CA SER A 24 1.01 -4.37 3.57
C SER A 24 0.67 -5.52 4.52
N THR A 25 1.46 -5.77 5.57
CA THR A 25 1.26 -6.91 6.48
C THR A 25 -0.06 -6.81 7.23
N LEU A 26 -0.42 -5.63 7.77
CA LEU A 26 -1.72 -5.40 8.40
C LEU A 26 -2.88 -5.75 7.44
N VAL A 27 -2.74 -5.39 6.16
CA VAL A 27 -3.76 -5.60 5.13
C VAL A 27 -3.87 -7.08 4.76
N ALA A 28 -2.76 -7.79 4.60
CA ALA A 28 -2.75 -9.19 4.18
C ALA A 28 -3.00 -10.18 5.34
N HIS A 29 -2.49 -9.89 6.54
CA HIS A 29 -2.41 -10.87 7.64
C HIS A 29 -2.91 -10.35 8.99
N GLY A 30 -3.12 -9.05 9.15
CA GLY A 30 -3.45 -8.45 10.45
C GLY A 30 -4.93 -8.43 10.79
N LEU A 31 -5.81 -8.27 9.79
CA LEU A 31 -7.27 -8.20 9.97
C LEU A 31 -7.98 -9.10 8.95
N PRO A 32 -9.19 -9.62 9.27
CA PRO A 32 -9.98 -10.38 8.32
C PRO A 32 -10.54 -9.47 7.21
N TRP A 33 -10.83 -10.06 6.05
CA TRP A 33 -11.67 -9.41 5.04
C TRP A 33 -13.12 -9.31 5.53
N PRO A 34 -13.83 -8.17 5.32
CA PRO A 34 -13.43 -6.97 4.56
C PRO A 34 -12.75 -5.86 5.39
N ASP A 35 -12.59 -6.05 6.70
CA ASP A 35 -12.09 -5.01 7.61
C ASP A 35 -10.67 -4.56 7.26
N ASN A 36 -9.81 -5.49 6.85
CA ASN A 36 -8.45 -5.16 6.38
C ASN A 36 -8.42 -4.15 5.23
N HIS A 37 -9.31 -4.30 4.25
CA HIS A 37 -9.44 -3.38 3.13
C HIS A 37 -10.02 -2.04 3.56
N ALA A 38 -11.05 -2.05 4.41
CA ALA A 38 -11.65 -0.82 4.93
C ALA A 38 -10.63 0.01 5.71
N VAL A 39 -9.87 -0.62 6.62
CA VAL A 39 -8.81 0.03 7.39
C VAL A 39 -7.69 0.53 6.49
N ALA A 40 -7.26 -0.25 5.49
CA ALA A 40 -6.24 0.21 4.56
C ALA A 40 -6.65 1.49 3.82
N ARG A 41 -7.91 1.56 3.37
CA ARG A 41 -8.47 2.75 2.72
C ARG A 41 -8.56 3.94 3.68
N GLU A 42 -9.04 3.71 4.90
CA GLU A 42 -9.12 4.74 5.94
C GLU A 42 -7.75 5.33 6.27
N LEU A 43 -6.70 4.49 6.34
CA LEU A 43 -5.32 4.94 6.55
C LEU A 43 -4.83 5.80 5.39
N GLU A 44 -5.06 5.39 4.14
CA GLU A 44 -4.69 6.20 2.97
C GLU A 44 -5.42 7.55 2.97
N ASP A 45 -6.71 7.57 3.28
CA ASP A 45 -7.52 8.80 3.33
C ASP A 45 -7.09 9.72 4.48
N THR A 46 -6.71 9.15 5.63
CA THR A 46 -6.15 9.89 6.76
C THR A 46 -4.84 10.58 6.37
N VAL A 47 -3.95 9.89 5.66
CA VAL A 47 -2.71 10.48 5.14
C VAL A 47 -3.01 11.64 4.18
N ARG A 48 -3.96 11.46 3.26
CA ARG A 48 -4.38 12.52 2.32
C ARG A 48 -4.96 13.72 3.06
N ALA A 49 -5.79 13.50 4.07
CA ALA A 49 -6.34 14.57 4.90
C ALA A 49 -5.26 15.35 5.66
N GLY A 50 -4.13 14.71 5.99
CA GLY A 50 -2.94 15.34 6.54
C GLY A 50 -2.08 16.12 5.54
N GLY A 51 -2.45 16.15 4.26
CA GLY A 51 -1.71 16.86 3.20
C GLY A 51 -0.52 16.10 2.63
N ALA A 52 -0.41 14.80 2.88
CA ALA A 52 0.64 13.93 2.35
C ALA A 52 0.08 12.92 1.33
N VAL A 53 0.96 12.31 0.55
CA VAL A 53 0.61 11.23 -0.37
C VAL A 53 0.86 9.87 0.29
N PRO A 54 -0.16 9.00 0.40
CA PRO A 54 0.03 7.65 0.92
C PRO A 54 0.75 6.77 -0.09
N ALA A 55 1.65 5.93 0.41
CA ALA A 55 2.35 4.92 -0.36
C ALA A 55 2.29 3.58 0.36
N THR A 56 1.20 2.82 0.15
CA THR A 56 1.13 1.42 0.59
C THR A 56 2.16 0.60 -0.19
N ILE A 57 3.00 -0.18 0.52
CA ILE A 57 4.12 -0.92 -0.07
C ILE A 57 3.88 -2.42 -0.01
N ALA A 58 4.00 -3.09 -1.16
CA ALA A 58 3.98 -4.56 -1.26
C ALA A 58 4.89 -5.06 -2.38
N ILE A 59 5.23 -6.35 -2.35
CA ILE A 59 5.87 -7.03 -3.47
C ILE A 59 4.79 -7.63 -4.37
N VAL A 60 4.67 -7.14 -5.60
CA VAL A 60 3.70 -7.61 -6.59
C VAL A 60 4.47 -8.08 -7.81
N ASP A 61 4.26 -9.34 -8.22
CA ASP A 61 4.91 -9.97 -9.38
C ASP A 61 6.45 -9.79 -9.39
N GLY A 62 7.08 -9.92 -8.22
CA GLY A 62 8.54 -9.81 -8.04
C GLY A 62 9.08 -8.37 -8.04
N LYS A 63 8.21 -7.36 -8.08
CA LYS A 63 8.57 -5.94 -8.01
C LYS A 63 8.16 -5.36 -6.66
N ALA A 64 9.00 -4.51 -6.09
CA ALA A 64 8.63 -3.73 -4.92
C ALA A 64 7.84 -2.50 -5.40
N CYS A 65 6.52 -2.55 -5.20
CA CYS A 65 5.59 -1.49 -5.59
C CYS A 65 5.45 -0.49 -4.43
N ILE A 66 5.70 0.78 -4.73
CA ILE A 66 5.61 1.90 -3.79
C ILE A 66 4.40 2.74 -4.15
N GLY A 67 3.32 2.57 -3.39
CA GLY A 67 1.97 2.98 -3.77
C GLY A 67 1.29 1.85 -4.55
N LEU A 68 0.16 1.37 -4.04
CA LEU A 68 -0.67 0.36 -4.70
C LEU A 68 -1.88 1.02 -5.37
N SER A 69 -2.33 0.45 -6.48
CA SER A 69 -3.65 0.79 -7.02
C SER A 69 -4.77 0.26 -6.11
N ALA A 70 -5.99 0.77 -6.29
CA ALA A 70 -7.15 0.28 -5.54
C ALA A 70 -7.36 -1.24 -5.75
N GLU A 71 -7.17 -1.72 -6.99
CA GLU A 71 -7.32 -3.13 -7.33
C GLU A 71 -6.21 -3.99 -6.71
N GLN A 72 -4.97 -3.48 -6.67
CA GLN A 72 -3.86 -4.17 -6.00
C GLN A 72 -4.10 -4.24 -4.48
N LEU A 73 -4.60 -3.17 -3.87
CA LEU A 73 -4.92 -3.12 -2.45
C LEU A 73 -6.06 -4.07 -2.09
N GLU A 74 -7.13 -4.10 -2.89
CA GLU A 74 -8.23 -5.05 -2.71
C GLU A 74 -7.78 -6.50 -2.87
N LYS A 75 -6.97 -6.78 -3.90
CA LYS A 75 -6.41 -8.12 -4.12
C LYS A 75 -5.56 -8.56 -2.94
N LEU A 76 -4.71 -7.68 -2.42
CA LEU A 76 -3.89 -7.94 -1.23
C LEU A 76 -4.76 -8.30 -0.03
N ALA A 77 -5.83 -7.55 0.20
CA ALA A 77 -6.78 -7.78 1.29
C ALA A 77 -7.58 -9.08 1.14
N ARG A 78 -7.99 -9.45 -0.08
CA ARG A 78 -8.76 -10.69 -0.34
C ARG A 78 -7.91 -11.95 -0.28
N ASP A 79 -6.69 -11.89 -0.84
CA ASP A 79 -5.84 -13.06 -1.01
C ASP A 79 -4.79 -13.22 0.10
N GLY A 80 -4.86 -12.43 1.17
CA GLY A 80 -3.84 -12.36 2.21
C GLY A 80 -3.32 -13.70 2.74
N SER A 81 -4.20 -14.68 2.98
CA SER A 81 -3.82 -16.03 3.43
C SER A 81 -2.98 -16.84 2.43
N LYS A 82 -3.01 -16.46 1.15
CA LYS A 82 -2.22 -17.08 0.05
C LYS A 82 -0.90 -16.34 -0.19
N LEU A 83 -0.74 -15.15 0.40
CA LEU A 83 0.43 -14.31 0.21
C LEU A 83 1.45 -14.55 1.31
N ALA A 84 2.73 -14.61 0.95
CA ALA A 84 3.80 -14.72 1.91
C ALA A 84 4.02 -13.38 2.63
N LYS A 85 4.25 -13.43 3.95
CA LYS A 85 4.81 -12.29 4.67
C LYS A 85 6.26 -12.09 4.21
N ALA A 86 6.59 -10.91 3.69
CA ALA A 86 7.94 -10.58 3.26
C ALA A 86 8.75 -10.01 4.43
N GLY A 87 9.33 -10.88 5.26
CA GLY A 87 10.13 -10.52 6.43
C GLY A 87 10.04 -11.56 7.56
N ALA A 88 10.90 -11.44 8.57
CA ALA A 88 10.87 -12.29 9.77
C ALA A 88 9.65 -11.98 10.65
#